data_AF-A0A7L2KCJ9-F1
#
_entry.id   AF-A0A7L2KCJ9-F1
#
_cell.length_a   1.000
_cell.length_b   1.000
_cell.length_c   1.000
_cell.angle_alpha   90.00
_cell.angle_beta   90.00
_cell.angle_gamma   90.00
#
_symmetry.space_group_name_H-M   'P 1'
#
loop_
_entity.id
_entity.type
_entity.pdbx_description
1 polymer ?
#
loop_
_entity_poly.entity_id
_entity_poly.type
_entity_poly.pdbx_seq_one_letter_code
_entity_poly.pdbx_strand_id
1 'polypeptide(L)'
;PQTDGRYISYCPDGWSYYKLSCFKYFIEPRTWEEAENRCQELKKGAHLAWVEDSREAATLRRTISYHQRVQPVWIGLQKSEESQVWQWTTGKGYSASSEIPGNGARGGSCAMLTHHSVFSVWTSADCSRKHHFICKFYP
;
A
#
# COMPACT_ATOMS: atom_id res chain seq x y z
N PRO A 1 25.61 -20.20 30.23
CA PRO A 1 24.86 -20.77 29.09
C PRO A 1 23.36 -20.50 29.24
N GLN A 2 22.84 -19.47 28.56
CA GLN A 2 21.40 -19.22 28.44
C GLN A 2 21.17 -18.41 27.15
N THR A 3 20.93 -19.21 26.11
CA THR A 3 20.37 -18.94 24.78
C THR A 3 19.99 -17.49 24.44
N ASP A 4 20.80 -16.88 23.59
CA ASP A 4 20.44 -15.77 22.70
C ASP A 4 19.39 -16.26 21.69
N GLY A 5 18.15 -16.35 22.16
CA GLY A 5 16.98 -16.57 21.32
C GLY A 5 16.70 -15.28 20.57
N ARG A 6 17.32 -15.12 19.40
CA ARG A 6 17.09 -14.01 18.48
C ARG A 6 15.60 -14.00 18.08
N TYR A 7 14.78 -13.27 18.83
CA TYR A 7 13.37 -13.06 18.51
C TYR A 7 13.32 -12.42 17.12
N ILE A 8 12.90 -13.19 16.12
CA ILE A 8 12.56 -12.64 14.81
C ILE A 8 11.27 -11.85 15.02
N SER A 9 11.41 -10.57 15.37
CA SER A 9 10.32 -9.59 15.27
C SER A 9 10.00 -9.47 13.78
N TYR A 10 8.96 -10.19 13.35
CA TYR A 10 8.52 -10.15 11.95
C TYR A 10 8.11 -8.73 11.56
N CYS A 11 7.37 -8.01 12.42
CA CYS A 11 7.04 -6.62 12.19
C CYS A 11 7.31 -5.77 13.45
N PRO A 12 7.84 -4.55 13.31
CA PRO A 12 8.02 -3.62 14.43
C PRO A 12 6.68 -3.26 15.08
N ASP A 13 6.76 -2.72 16.30
CA ASP A 13 5.58 -2.25 17.02
C ASP A 13 4.79 -1.20 16.22
N GLY A 14 3.46 -1.31 16.28
CA GLY A 14 2.56 -0.43 15.55
C GLY A 14 2.50 -0.69 14.04
N TRP A 15 2.91 -1.88 13.58
CA TRP A 15 2.63 -2.42 12.25
C TRP A 15 1.61 -3.56 12.34
N SER A 16 0.64 -3.58 11.44
CA SER A 16 -0.22 -4.74 11.20
C SER A 16 0.51 -5.76 10.34
N TYR A 17 0.19 -7.05 10.42
CA TYR A 17 0.91 -8.05 9.64
C TYR A 17 0.04 -9.19 9.10
N TYR A 18 0.50 -9.78 8.01
CA TYR A 18 0.03 -11.05 7.49
C TYR A 18 1.20 -11.81 6.87
N LYS A 19 1.51 -13.00 7.41
CA LYS A 19 2.76 -13.73 7.12
C LYS A 19 3.96 -12.78 7.33
N LEU A 20 4.74 -12.55 6.28
CA LEU A 20 5.90 -11.65 6.28
C LEU A 20 5.53 -10.23 5.86
N SER A 21 4.30 -9.96 5.42
CA SER A 21 3.90 -8.60 5.01
C SER A 21 3.61 -7.75 6.23
N CYS A 22 4.39 -6.69 6.43
CA CYS A 22 4.17 -5.69 7.48
C CYS A 22 3.53 -4.44 6.88
N PHE A 23 2.39 -4.01 7.42
CA PHE A 23 1.63 -2.83 6.99
C PHE A 23 1.58 -1.72 8.05
N LYS A 24 1.73 -0.47 7.62
CA LYS A 24 1.53 0.70 8.50
C LYS A 24 0.79 1.80 7.79
N TYR A 25 -0.32 2.21 8.41
CA TYR A 25 -1.15 3.31 7.95
C TYR A 25 -0.63 4.65 8.47
N PHE A 26 -0.67 5.67 7.64
CA PHE A 26 -0.28 7.04 7.97
C PHE A 26 -1.43 8.00 7.71
N ILE A 27 -1.72 8.83 8.72
CA ILE A 27 -2.81 9.81 8.68
C ILE A 27 -2.34 11.15 8.10
N GLU A 28 -1.05 11.46 8.05
CA GLU A 28 -0.59 12.72 7.49
C GLU A 28 -0.75 12.71 5.95
N PRO A 29 -1.58 13.57 5.35
CA PRO A 29 -1.79 13.55 3.90
C PRO A 29 -0.54 13.95 3.13
N ARG A 30 -0.20 13.17 2.11
CA ARG A 30 0.99 13.35 1.24
C ARG A 30 0.64 13.14 -0.22
N THR A 31 1.41 13.75 -1.11
CA THR A 31 1.38 13.36 -2.54
C THR A 31 1.82 11.90 -2.67
N TRP A 32 1.52 11.26 -3.80
CA TRP A 32 1.91 9.86 -3.96
C TRP A 32 3.43 9.66 -3.84
N GLU A 33 4.21 10.55 -4.45
CA GLU A 33 5.68 10.54 -4.38
C GLU A 33 6.20 10.80 -2.96
N GLU A 34 5.66 11.81 -2.26
CA GLU A 34 6.01 12.09 -0.86
C GLU A 34 5.72 10.88 0.05
N ALA A 35 4.61 10.18 -0.20
CA ALA A 35 4.21 9.01 0.56
C ALA A 35 5.13 7.81 0.31
N GLU A 36 5.52 7.58 -0.94
CA GLU A 36 6.49 6.54 -1.32
C GLU A 36 7.85 6.79 -0.67
N ASN A 37 8.37 8.02 -0.77
CA ASN A 37 9.63 8.41 -0.13
C ASN A 37 9.55 8.19 1.39
N ARG A 38 8.42 8.56 2.01
CA ARG A 38 8.21 8.33 3.44
C ARG A 38 8.23 6.84 3.80
N CYS A 39 7.66 5.97 2.97
CA CYS A 39 7.74 4.53 3.19
C CYS A 39 9.20 4.05 3.14
N GLN A 40 9.96 4.47 2.14
CA GLN A 40 11.37 4.07 1.97
C GLN A 40 12.28 4.57 3.11
N GLU A 41 12.00 5.73 3.68
CA GLU A 41 12.72 6.28 4.85
C GLU A 41 12.47 5.49 6.14
N LEU A 42 11.28 4.90 6.32
CA LEU A 42 10.93 4.18 7.54
C LEU A 42 11.71 2.89 7.71
N LYS A 43 11.94 2.17 6.62
CA LYS A 43 12.66 0.90 6.62
C LYS A 43 13.15 0.58 5.21
N LYS A 44 14.36 0.02 5.11
CA LYS A 44 14.89 -0.49 3.84
C LYS A 44 13.94 -1.52 3.24
N GLY A 45 13.56 -1.33 1.97
CA GLY A 45 12.61 -2.20 1.26
C GLY A 45 11.15 -1.95 1.61
N ALA A 46 10.84 -0.90 2.36
CA ALA A 46 9.47 -0.44 2.53
C ALA A 46 9.05 0.49 1.39
N HIS A 47 7.84 0.28 0.92
CA HIS A 47 7.22 1.01 -0.18
C HIS A 47 5.76 1.29 0.18
N LEU A 48 5.08 2.12 -0.59
CA LEU A 48 3.62 2.12 -0.62
C LEU A 48 3.12 0.70 -0.91
N ALA A 49 2.03 0.32 -0.24
CA ALA A 49 1.62 -1.08 -0.19
C ALA A 49 1.29 -1.64 -1.58
N TRP A 50 1.98 -2.73 -1.94
CA TRP A 50 1.62 -3.61 -3.04
C TRP A 50 0.91 -4.85 -2.50
N VAL A 51 0.24 -5.61 -3.37
CA VAL A 51 -0.52 -6.81 -2.98
C VAL A 51 -0.18 -7.99 -3.86
N GLU A 52 0.04 -9.15 -3.25
CA GLU A 52 0.43 -10.39 -3.94
C GLU A 52 -0.55 -11.54 -3.75
N ASP A 53 -1.35 -11.56 -2.68
CA ASP A 53 -2.39 -12.56 -2.47
C ASP A 53 -3.69 -11.98 -1.84
N SER A 54 -4.80 -12.72 -1.97
CA SER A 54 -6.12 -12.30 -1.50
C SER A 54 -6.21 -12.00 0.00
N ARG A 55 -5.46 -12.75 0.83
CA ARG A 55 -5.45 -12.57 2.29
C ARG A 55 -4.64 -11.35 2.67
N GLU A 56 -3.62 -11.03 1.88
CA GLU A 56 -2.89 -9.78 1.97
C GLU A 56 -3.80 -8.59 1.64
N ALA A 57 -4.56 -8.65 0.55
CA ALA A 57 -5.56 -7.64 0.20
C ALA A 57 -6.57 -7.42 1.33
N ALA A 58 -7.06 -8.51 1.93
CA ALA A 58 -7.97 -8.45 3.07
C ALA A 58 -7.34 -7.79 4.30
N THR A 59 -6.05 -8.05 4.55
CA THR A 59 -5.31 -7.46 5.67
C THR A 59 -5.09 -5.97 5.44
N LEU A 60 -4.65 -5.56 4.25
CA LEU A 60 -4.53 -4.17 3.83
C LEU A 60 -5.85 -3.41 4.09
N ARG A 61 -6.97 -3.95 3.57
CA ARG A 61 -8.31 -3.37 3.74
C ARG A 61 -8.70 -3.22 5.22
N ARG A 62 -8.45 -4.25 6.04
CA ARG A 62 -8.76 -4.21 7.49
C ARG A 62 -7.92 -3.16 8.22
N THR A 63 -6.63 -3.08 7.92
CA THR A 63 -5.71 -2.09 8.50
C THR A 63 -6.19 -0.68 8.17
N ILE A 64 -6.50 -0.40 6.89
CA ILE A 64 -7.05 0.90 6.49
C ILE A 64 -8.36 1.18 7.21
N SER A 65 -9.29 0.22 7.18
CA SER A 65 -10.61 0.37 7.79
C SER A 65 -10.55 0.60 9.29
N TYR A 66 -9.56 0.05 9.99
CA TYR A 66 -9.37 0.31 11.41
C TYR A 66 -9.08 1.79 11.70
N HIS A 67 -8.32 2.46 10.82
CA HIS A 67 -7.91 3.86 11.00
C HIS A 67 -8.76 4.88 10.23
N GLN A 68 -9.50 4.47 9.19
CA GLN A 68 -10.11 5.37 8.22
C GLN A 68 -11.49 4.92 7.76
N ARG A 69 -12.40 5.88 7.59
CA ARG A 69 -13.80 5.66 7.16
C ARG A 69 -14.25 6.54 5.99
N VAL A 70 -13.53 7.62 5.67
CA VAL A 70 -13.97 8.64 4.72
C VAL A 70 -12.88 9.07 3.73
N GLN A 71 -11.63 9.24 4.18
CA GLN A 71 -10.55 9.73 3.32
C GLN A 71 -10.02 8.64 2.38
N PRO A 72 -9.68 8.97 1.12
CA PRO A 72 -8.95 8.07 0.23
C PRO A 72 -7.55 7.75 0.77
N VAL A 73 -7.01 6.62 0.33
CA VAL A 73 -5.71 6.11 0.78
C VAL A 73 -4.86 5.69 -0.41
N TRP A 74 -3.66 6.26 -0.53
CA TRP A 74 -2.68 5.86 -1.53
C TRP A 74 -2.20 4.43 -1.30
N ILE A 75 -2.04 3.69 -2.40
CA ILE A 75 -1.38 2.39 -2.46
C ILE A 75 -0.26 2.44 -3.49
N GLY A 76 0.62 1.44 -3.47
CA GLY A 76 1.84 1.42 -4.30
C GLY A 76 1.59 1.04 -5.75
N LEU A 77 0.48 1.46 -6.34
CA LEU A 77 0.16 1.21 -7.74
C LEU A 77 0.17 2.53 -8.52
N GLN A 78 0.99 2.60 -9.56
CA GLN A 78 1.17 3.78 -10.41
C GLN A 78 1.18 3.38 -11.88
N LYS A 79 0.70 4.27 -12.75
CA LYS A 79 0.79 4.12 -14.20
C LYS A 79 2.12 4.69 -14.67
N SER A 80 2.96 3.87 -15.27
CA SER A 80 4.23 4.28 -15.87
C SER A 80 3.96 5.24 -17.04
N GLU A 81 4.71 6.34 -17.09
CA GLU A 81 4.62 7.32 -18.17
C GLU A 81 5.09 6.74 -19.52
N GLU A 82 6.16 5.94 -19.50
CA GLU A 82 6.75 5.36 -20.71
C GLU A 82 5.89 4.25 -21.30
N SER A 83 5.53 3.26 -20.48
CA SER A 83 4.84 2.05 -20.95
C SER A 83 3.32 2.18 -20.97
N GLN A 84 2.78 3.21 -20.30
CA GLN A 84 1.35 3.39 -20.07
C GLN A 84 0.68 2.19 -19.36
N VAL A 85 1.47 1.33 -18.70
CA VAL A 85 0.96 0.21 -17.90
C VAL A 85 0.95 0.54 -16.41
N TRP A 86 0.00 -0.06 -15.70
CA TRP A 86 -0.06 0.01 -14.24
C TRP A 86 0.95 -0.97 -13.64
N GLN A 87 1.75 -0.50 -12.70
CA GLN A 87 2.79 -1.27 -12.02
C GLN A 87 2.77 -1.00 -10.53
N TRP A 88 3.03 -2.05 -9.76
CA TRP A 88 3.29 -1.93 -8.34
C TRP A 88 4.66 -1.30 -8.11
N THR A 89 4.89 -0.71 -6.93
CA THR A 89 6.18 -0.14 -6.48
C THR A 89 7.33 -1.15 -6.49
N THR A 90 7.02 -2.45 -6.53
CA THR A 90 7.99 -3.53 -6.73
C THR A 90 8.40 -3.75 -8.19
N GLY A 91 7.84 -2.99 -9.14
CA GLY A 91 8.02 -3.15 -10.59
C GLY A 91 7.11 -4.21 -11.24
N LYS A 92 6.39 -5.01 -10.44
CA LYS A 92 5.46 -6.03 -10.96
C LYS A 92 4.28 -5.35 -11.67
N GLY A 93 4.01 -5.77 -12.91
CA GLY A 93 2.83 -5.31 -13.65
C GLY A 93 1.51 -5.68 -12.95
N TYR A 94 0.55 -4.77 -13.01
CA TYR A 94 -0.82 -5.02 -12.58
C TYR A 94 -1.60 -5.79 -13.65
N SER A 95 -2.48 -6.69 -13.22
CA SER A 95 -3.30 -7.52 -14.10
C SER A 95 -4.75 -7.55 -13.63
N ALA A 96 -5.70 -7.89 -14.50
CA ALA A 96 -7.10 -8.05 -14.09
C ALA A 96 -7.31 -9.19 -13.07
N SER A 97 -6.38 -10.15 -13.00
CA SER A 97 -6.31 -11.19 -11.98
C SER A 97 -5.65 -10.74 -10.67
N SER A 98 -5.30 -9.46 -10.53
CA SER A 98 -4.77 -8.93 -9.28
C SER A 98 -5.83 -8.90 -8.17
N GLU A 99 -5.37 -9.06 -6.94
CA GLU A 99 -6.19 -9.32 -5.75
C GLU A 99 -7.02 -8.11 -5.28
N ILE A 100 -6.73 -6.94 -5.85
CA ILE A 100 -7.53 -5.73 -5.69
C ILE A 100 -7.97 -5.31 -7.08
N PRO A 101 -9.26 -5.43 -7.42
CA PRO A 101 -9.77 -5.01 -8.71
C PRO A 101 -9.72 -3.48 -8.83
N GLY A 102 -9.58 -3.01 -10.07
CA GLY A 102 -9.65 -1.60 -10.42
C GLY A 102 -10.99 -1.27 -11.07
N ASN A 103 -11.56 -0.11 -10.76
CA ASN A 103 -12.77 0.39 -11.41
C ASN A 103 -12.50 1.19 -12.72
N GLY A 104 -11.28 1.05 -13.26
CA GLY A 104 -10.77 1.75 -14.43
C GLY A 104 -10.04 3.05 -14.10
N ALA A 105 -9.14 3.46 -14.99
CA ALA A 105 -8.46 4.74 -14.87
C ALA A 105 -9.41 5.87 -15.31
N ARG A 106 -9.81 6.75 -14.38
CA ARG A 106 -10.70 7.89 -14.59
C ARG A 106 -9.96 9.23 -14.60
N GLY A 107 -8.67 9.20 -14.95
CA GLY A 107 -7.75 10.34 -14.91
C GLY A 107 -6.70 10.22 -13.81
N GLY A 108 -5.50 10.76 -14.08
CA GLY A 108 -4.32 10.62 -13.22
C GLY A 108 -3.61 9.27 -13.33
N SER A 109 -2.41 9.21 -12.75
CA SER A 109 -1.48 8.07 -12.87
C SER A 109 -1.19 7.38 -11.53
N CYS A 110 -1.85 7.76 -10.43
CA CYS A 110 -1.63 7.17 -9.10
C CYS A 110 -2.89 6.49 -8.58
N ALA A 111 -2.76 5.32 -7.96
CA ALA A 111 -3.92 4.55 -7.49
C ALA A 111 -4.21 4.78 -6.01
N MET A 112 -5.48 4.96 -5.70
CA MET A 112 -6.00 5.07 -4.33
C MET A 112 -7.14 4.11 -4.07
N LEU A 113 -7.28 3.69 -2.82
CA LEU A 113 -8.45 2.99 -2.29
C LEU A 113 -9.42 4.02 -1.68
N THR A 114 -10.72 3.80 -1.90
CA THR A 114 -11.77 4.74 -1.43
C THR A 114 -12.71 4.09 -0.45
N HIS A 115 -13.31 4.89 0.43
CA HIS A 115 -14.26 4.39 1.42
C HIS A 115 -15.57 3.88 0.82
N HIS A 116 -15.96 4.35 -0.37
CA HIS A 116 -17.17 3.90 -1.08
C HIS A 116 -17.15 2.41 -1.40
N SER A 117 -15.97 1.84 -1.68
CA SER A 117 -15.77 0.40 -1.85
C SER A 117 -15.31 -0.29 -0.57
N VAL A 118 -15.35 0.41 0.57
CA VAL A 118 -14.77 -0.04 1.84
C VAL A 118 -13.30 -0.44 1.64
N PHE A 119 -12.57 0.34 0.84
CA PHE A 119 -11.16 0.14 0.50
C PHE A 119 -10.85 -1.20 -0.18
N SER A 120 -11.79 -1.75 -0.96
CA SER A 120 -11.61 -3.04 -1.67
C SER A 120 -11.36 -2.90 -3.17
N VAL A 121 -11.58 -1.71 -3.73
CA VAL A 121 -11.43 -1.42 -5.17
C VAL A 121 -10.58 -0.18 -5.32
N TRP A 122 -9.56 -0.23 -6.17
CA TRP A 122 -8.72 0.93 -6.48
C TRP A 122 -9.29 1.75 -7.64
N THR A 123 -9.00 3.05 -7.61
CA THR A 123 -9.28 4.02 -8.69
C THR A 123 -8.05 4.87 -8.94
N SER A 124 -7.91 5.41 -10.15
CA SER A 124 -6.86 6.38 -10.43
C SER A 124 -7.20 7.77 -9.87
N ALA A 125 -6.15 8.53 -9.56
CA ALA A 125 -6.21 9.92 -9.14
C ALA A 125 -4.95 10.68 -9.57
N ASP A 126 -5.05 12.00 -9.56
CA ASP A 126 -3.94 12.93 -9.75
C ASP A 126 -2.92 12.76 -8.62
N CYS A 127 -1.67 12.43 -8.99
CA CYS A 127 -0.58 12.16 -8.08
C CYS A 127 -0.19 13.36 -7.20
N SER A 128 -0.52 14.59 -7.63
CA SER A 128 -0.26 15.82 -6.88
C SER A 128 -1.22 16.02 -5.71
N ARG A 129 -2.33 15.26 -5.65
CA ARG A 129 -3.27 15.31 -4.53
C ARG A 129 -2.67 14.70 -3.28
N LYS A 130 -3.07 15.25 -2.13
CA LYS A 130 -2.64 14.76 -0.83
C LYS A 130 -3.67 13.82 -0.24
N HIS A 131 -3.26 12.58 0.01
CA HIS A 131 -4.08 11.57 0.67
C HIS A 131 -3.31 10.88 1.79
N HIS A 132 -4.04 10.24 2.69
CA HIS A 132 -3.46 9.28 3.62
C HIS A 132 -2.84 8.13 2.82
N PHE A 133 -2.00 7.32 3.46
CA PHE A 133 -1.29 6.27 2.74
C PHE A 133 -0.97 5.09 3.64
N ILE A 134 -0.60 3.98 3.02
CA ILE A 134 -0.20 2.76 3.73
C ILE A 134 1.07 2.19 3.12
N CYS A 135 2.06 1.97 4.00
CA CYS A 135 3.32 1.35 3.63
C CYS A 135 3.25 -0.17 3.82
N LYS A 136 4.05 -0.91 3.04
CA LYS A 136 4.32 -2.34 3.20
C LYS A 136 5.83 -2.60 3.13
N PHE A 137 6.33 -3.59 3.86
CA PHE A 137 7.64 -4.20 3.61
C PHE A 137 7.65 -5.70 4.00
N TYR A 138 8.70 -6.41 3.58
CA TYR A 138 9.06 -7.76 4.06
C TYR A 138 10.29 -7.68 4.98
N PRO A 139 10.26 -8.25 6.21
CA PRO A 139 11.36 -8.24 7.15
C PRO A 139 12.59 -9.02 6.70
#